data_AF-A0A914R032-F1
#
_entry.id   AF-A0A914R032-F1
#
_cell.length_a   1.000
_cell.length_b   1.000
_cell.length_c   1.000
_cell.angle_alpha   90.00
_cell.angle_beta   90.00
_cell.angle_gamma   90.00
#
_symmetry.space_group_name_H-M   'P 1'
#
loop_
_entity.id
_entity.type
_entity.pdbx_description
1 polymer ?
#
loop_
_entity_poly.entity_id
_entity_poly.type
_entity_poly.pdbx_seq_one_letter_code
_entity_poly.pdbx_strand_id
1 'polypeptide(L)'
;MSDSNTPKRKLSGPTTAKDLIFGTSLQAARKYLFLPVEKKALFYLVIVTLLSIFASYYPPSEGYYLASKGNVFNRYGTKVGWFWTLITVGPFIWLSSYLHHKSHSEALRHLTRLLIATGLWYFVTNTYMHVEKITGKCVHHEGGKPSDRDQCSLAGGKWAPGIDISGHAFMLIYMCLIISEEVCFFKILIFL
;
A
#
# COMPACT_ATOMS: atom_id res chain seq x y z
N MET A 1 52.34 -30.11 30.43
CA MET A 1 51.42 -29.46 31.38
C MET A 1 50.62 -28.45 30.57
N SER A 2 49.34 -28.69 30.38
CA SER A 2 48.51 -28.15 29.28
C SER A 2 48.34 -26.63 29.28
N ASP A 3 48.60 -26.00 28.14
CA ASP A 3 48.16 -24.63 27.84
C ASP A 3 46.63 -24.61 27.64
N SER A 4 45.93 -23.91 28.52
CA SER A 4 44.49 -23.71 28.45
C SER A 4 44.12 -22.71 27.35
N ASN A 5 43.80 -23.22 26.16
CA ASN A 5 43.18 -22.45 25.08
C ASN A 5 41.69 -22.19 25.39
N THR A 6 41.40 -21.16 26.18
CA THR A 6 40.02 -20.62 26.27
C THR A 6 39.76 -19.69 25.08
N PRO A 7 38.68 -19.90 24.30
CA PRO A 7 38.34 -19.00 23.20
C PRO A 7 37.97 -17.63 23.75
N LYS A 8 38.82 -16.62 23.48
CA LYS A 8 38.51 -15.22 23.79
C LYS A 8 37.27 -14.82 22.98
N ARG A 9 36.12 -14.66 23.64
CA ARG A 9 34.93 -14.03 23.04
C ARG A 9 35.37 -12.65 22.52
N LYS A 10 35.21 -12.41 21.21
CA LYS A 10 35.34 -11.07 20.63
C LYS A 10 34.35 -10.17 21.37
N LEU A 11 34.87 -9.26 22.20
CA LEU A 11 34.08 -8.23 22.84
C LEU A 11 33.59 -7.30 21.72
N SER A 12 32.28 -7.16 21.54
CA SER A 12 31.73 -6.21 20.57
C SER A 12 32.34 -4.83 20.81
N GLY A 13 32.83 -4.20 19.75
CA GLY A 13 33.43 -2.87 19.82
C GLY A 13 32.49 -1.82 20.44
N PRO A 14 32.98 -0.60 20.73
CA PRO A 14 32.17 0.43 21.37
C PRO A 14 30.88 0.65 20.58
N THR A 15 29.74 0.39 21.22
CA THR A 15 28.42 0.53 20.60
C THR A 15 28.23 1.99 20.24
N THR A 16 28.25 2.28 18.94
CA THR A 16 28.13 3.64 18.43
C THR A 16 26.66 4.06 18.51
N ALA A 17 26.37 5.34 18.74
CA ALA A 17 24.99 5.85 18.78
C ALA A 17 24.16 5.43 17.54
N LYS A 18 24.83 5.30 16.38
CA LYS A 18 24.22 4.79 15.13
C LYS A 18 23.77 3.33 15.23
N ASP A 19 24.54 2.48 15.89
CA ASP A 19 24.19 1.06 16.09
C ASP A 19 23.03 0.92 17.07
N LEU A 20 22.99 1.78 18.10
CA LEU A 20 21.87 1.85 19.03
C LEU A 20 20.58 2.32 18.34
N ILE A 21 20.66 3.41 17.55
CA ILE A 21 19.51 3.94 16.80
C ILE A 21 19.02 2.90 15.79
N PHE A 22 19.92 2.29 15.03
CA PHE A 22 19.59 1.24 14.07
C PHE A 22 18.99 0.00 14.74
N GLY A 23 19.55 -0.43 15.87
CA GLY A 23 19.01 -1.55 16.65
C GLY A 23 17.61 -1.27 17.18
N THR A 24 17.38 -0.04 17.67
CA THR A 24 16.08 0.37 18.22
C THR A 24 15.04 0.52 17.11
N SER A 25 15.41 1.11 15.97
CA SER A 25 14.51 1.27 14.81
C SER A 25 14.14 -0.08 14.20
N LEU A 26 15.09 -1.02 14.11
CA LEU A 26 14.83 -2.37 13.62
C LEU A 26 13.89 -3.13 14.56
N GLN A 27 14.05 -2.98 15.88
CA GLN A 27 13.12 -3.58 16.85
C GLN A 27 11.71 -2.99 16.75
N ALA A 28 11.60 -1.68 16.61
CA ALA A 28 10.32 -1.00 16.41
C ALA A 28 9.66 -1.42 15.10
N ALA A 29 10.42 -1.45 14.00
CA ALA A 29 9.95 -1.92 12.70
C ALA A 29 9.46 -3.37 12.76
N ARG A 30 10.21 -4.24 13.47
CA ARG A 30 9.82 -5.63 13.69
C ARG A 30 8.51 -5.76 14.48
N LYS A 31 8.36 -4.96 15.54
CA LYS A 31 7.13 -4.93 16.35
C LYS A 31 5.94 -4.40 15.55
N TYR A 32 6.17 -3.41 14.69
CA TYR A 32 5.17 -2.87 13.78
C TYR A 32 4.77 -3.89 12.71
N LEU A 33 5.74 -4.54 12.08
CA LEU A 33 5.56 -5.57 11.06
C LEU A 33 4.66 -6.70 11.57
N PHE A 34 4.85 -7.14 12.81
CA PHE A 34 4.08 -8.22 13.45
C PHE A 34 2.84 -7.76 14.22
N LEU A 35 2.45 -6.50 14.15
CA LEU A 35 1.15 -6.07 14.67
C LEU A 35 0.05 -6.78 13.85
N PRO A 36 -1.02 -7.31 14.49
CA PRO A 36 -2.12 -7.93 13.76
C PRO A 36 -2.68 -6.98 12.71
N VAL A 37 -2.94 -7.53 11.52
CA VAL A 37 -3.37 -6.78 10.33
C VAL A 37 -4.67 -6.02 10.60
N GLU A 38 -5.57 -6.58 11.42
CA GLU A 38 -6.83 -5.94 11.86
C GLU A 38 -6.61 -4.60 12.54
N LYS A 39 -5.63 -4.53 13.47
CA LYS A 39 -5.31 -3.29 14.19
C LYS A 39 -4.65 -2.27 13.27
N LYS A 40 -3.81 -2.73 12.32
CA LYS A 40 -3.22 -1.86 11.30
C LYS A 40 -4.30 -1.27 10.40
N ALA A 41 -5.24 -2.09 9.92
CA ALA A 41 -6.33 -1.65 9.06
C ALA A 41 -7.19 -0.59 9.77
N LEU A 42 -7.56 -0.84 11.04
CA LEU A 42 -8.30 0.14 11.84
C LEU A 42 -7.51 1.44 12.05
N PHE A 43 -6.23 1.34 12.38
CA PHE A 43 -5.36 2.50 12.55
C PHE A 43 -5.24 3.35 11.27
N TYR A 44 -5.02 2.70 10.12
CA TYR A 44 -4.96 3.39 8.83
C TYR A 44 -6.29 4.06 8.46
N LEU A 45 -7.43 3.40 8.75
CA LEU A 45 -8.75 3.97 8.51
C LEU A 45 -8.97 5.23 9.37
N VAL A 46 -8.65 5.16 10.67
CA VAL A 46 -8.76 6.33 11.57
C VAL A 46 -7.86 7.46 11.11
N ILE A 47 -6.60 7.19 10.75
CA ILE A 47 -5.69 8.23 10.28
C ILE A 47 -6.17 8.86 8.98
N VAL A 48 -6.56 8.05 7.99
CA VAL A 48 -7.02 8.59 6.71
C VAL A 48 -8.29 9.41 6.87
N THR A 49 -9.24 8.97 7.70
CA THR A 49 -10.46 9.75 7.96
C THR A 49 -10.14 11.08 8.65
N LEU A 50 -9.26 11.09 9.65
CA LEU A 50 -8.81 12.33 10.29
C LEU A 50 -8.08 13.26 9.31
N LEU A 51 -7.19 12.73 8.47
CA LEU A 51 -6.48 13.49 7.44
C LEU A 51 -7.44 14.03 6.38
N SER A 52 -8.47 13.26 5.99
CA SER A 52 -9.51 13.70 5.06
C SER A 52 -10.35 14.85 5.64
N ILE A 53 -10.74 14.76 6.92
CA ILE A 53 -11.46 15.85 7.61
C ILE A 53 -10.58 17.10 7.69
N PHE A 54 -9.30 16.92 8.05
CA PHE A 54 -8.34 18.02 8.13
C PHE A 54 -8.14 18.69 6.77
N ALA A 55 -7.99 17.91 5.69
CA ALA A 55 -7.86 18.42 4.33
C ALA A 55 -9.14 19.14 3.84
N SER A 56 -10.31 18.76 4.36
CA SER A 56 -11.57 19.47 4.07
C SER A 56 -11.63 20.84 4.73
N TYR A 57 -10.99 21.02 5.89
CA TYR A 57 -10.97 22.30 6.61
C TYR A 57 -9.82 23.20 6.14
N TYR A 58 -8.67 22.61 5.83
CA TYR A 58 -7.49 23.27 5.31
C TYR A 58 -7.15 22.71 3.93
N PRO A 59 -7.84 23.17 2.86
CA PRO A 59 -7.50 22.73 1.51
C PRO A 59 -6.04 23.14 1.22
N PRO A 60 -5.16 22.20 0.84
CA PRO A 60 -3.80 22.54 0.50
C PRO A 60 -3.79 23.48 -0.70
N SER A 61 -3.05 24.59 -0.61
CA SER A 61 -2.91 25.53 -1.71
C SER A 61 -2.35 24.84 -2.95
N GLU A 62 -2.81 25.22 -4.14
CA GLU A 62 -2.47 24.58 -5.43
C GLU A 62 -0.96 24.60 -5.80
N GLY A 63 -0.11 25.20 -4.95
CA GLY A 63 1.34 25.31 -5.15
C GLY A 63 2.18 24.12 -4.65
N TYR A 64 1.60 23.12 -3.99
CA TYR A 64 2.37 21.95 -3.53
C TYR A 64 2.66 20.97 -4.68
N TYR A 65 3.95 20.74 -4.97
CA TYR A 65 4.45 19.85 -6.05
C TYR A 65 3.86 18.43 -6.02
N LEU A 66 3.57 17.89 -4.84
CA LEU A 66 2.95 16.56 -4.67
C LEU A 66 1.43 16.55 -4.83
N ALA A 67 0.76 17.71 -4.73
CA ALA A 67 -0.68 17.88 -4.91
C ALA A 67 -1.06 18.31 -6.34
N SER A 68 -0.08 18.67 -7.16
CA SER A 68 -0.27 18.98 -8.58
C SER A 68 -0.86 17.78 -9.33
N LYS A 69 -2.00 17.99 -10.01
CA LYS A 69 -2.66 16.99 -10.88
C LYS A 69 -1.78 16.51 -12.04
N GLY A 70 -0.70 17.23 -12.36
CA GLY A 70 0.25 16.88 -13.42
C GLY A 70 1.40 15.98 -13.00
N ASN A 71 1.56 15.70 -11.69
CA ASN A 71 2.72 14.95 -11.22
C ASN A 71 2.64 13.46 -11.61
N VAL A 72 3.73 12.92 -12.14
CA VAL A 72 3.84 11.52 -12.59
C VAL A 72 3.50 10.56 -11.44
N PHE A 73 3.92 10.86 -10.21
CA PHE A 73 3.57 10.06 -9.04
C PHE A 73 2.07 10.03 -8.74
N ASN A 74 1.36 11.14 -8.96
CA ASN A 74 -0.10 11.22 -8.81
C ASN A 74 -0.81 10.50 -9.96
N ARG A 75 -0.31 10.60 -11.20
CA ARG A 75 -0.95 9.98 -12.37
C ARG A 75 -0.72 8.46 -12.48
N TYR A 76 0.46 7.98 -12.07
CA TYR A 76 0.87 6.58 -12.21
C TYR A 76 0.72 5.78 -10.91
N GLY A 77 0.50 6.41 -9.75
CA GLY A 77 0.46 5.72 -8.46
C GLY A 77 -0.60 4.61 -8.36
N THR A 78 -1.83 4.84 -8.84
CA THR A 78 -2.90 3.82 -8.81
C THR A 78 -2.83 2.84 -9.97
N LYS A 79 -2.40 3.28 -11.16
CA LYS A 79 -2.28 2.43 -12.36
C LYS A 79 -1.05 1.52 -12.34
N VAL A 80 0.05 1.95 -11.70
CA VAL A 80 1.33 1.21 -11.62
C VAL A 80 1.59 0.68 -10.20
N GLY A 81 0.88 1.17 -9.18
CA GLY A 81 1.04 0.71 -7.79
C GLY A 81 0.83 -0.80 -7.60
N TRP A 82 -0.12 -1.40 -8.34
CA TRP A 82 -0.36 -2.84 -8.26
C TRP A 82 0.79 -3.63 -8.87
N PHE A 83 1.34 -3.12 -9.98
CA PHE A 83 2.52 -3.70 -10.62
C PHE A 83 3.72 -3.76 -9.66
N TRP A 84 3.97 -2.69 -8.90
CA TRP A 84 5.02 -2.66 -7.87
C TRP A 84 4.82 -3.67 -6.74
N THR A 85 3.56 -4.00 -6.45
CA THR A 85 3.23 -4.98 -5.40
C THR A 85 3.39 -6.39 -5.94
N LEU A 86 2.97 -6.66 -7.17
CA LEU A 86 3.20 -7.94 -7.83
C LEU A 86 4.69 -8.24 -8.01
N ILE A 87 5.50 -7.26 -8.40
CA ILE A 87 6.96 -7.45 -8.58
C ILE A 87 7.71 -7.60 -7.24
N THR A 88 7.16 -7.10 -6.13
CA THR A 88 7.79 -7.27 -4.81
C THR A 88 7.33 -8.57 -4.13
N VAL A 89 6.03 -8.85 -4.15
CA VAL A 89 5.42 -10.00 -3.48
C VAL A 89 5.61 -11.28 -4.29
N GLY A 90 5.55 -11.22 -5.62
CA GLY A 90 5.71 -12.39 -6.50
C GLY A 90 7.05 -13.12 -6.33
N PRO A 91 8.20 -12.44 -6.45
CA PRO A 91 9.51 -13.03 -6.18
C PRO A 91 9.69 -13.48 -4.73
N PHE A 92 9.10 -12.77 -3.77
CA PHE A 92 9.12 -13.20 -2.37
C PHE A 92 8.38 -14.54 -2.17
N ILE A 93 7.18 -14.69 -2.75
CA ILE A 93 6.43 -15.94 -2.73
C ILE A 93 7.24 -17.05 -3.43
N TRP A 94 7.82 -16.76 -4.59
CA TRP A 94 8.63 -17.73 -5.33
C TRP A 94 9.87 -18.19 -4.55
N LEU A 95 10.63 -17.25 -3.98
CA LEU A 95 11.82 -17.54 -3.18
C LEU A 95 11.46 -18.28 -1.89
N SER A 96 10.37 -17.89 -1.22
CA SER A 96 9.89 -18.57 -0.02
C SER A 96 9.48 -20.02 -0.31
N SER A 97 8.80 -20.26 -1.45
CA SER A 97 8.45 -21.60 -1.92
C SER A 97 9.68 -22.43 -2.28
N TYR A 98 10.70 -21.82 -2.88
CA TYR A 98 11.94 -22.50 -3.29
C TYR A 98 12.79 -22.92 -2.08
N LEU A 99 12.94 -22.04 -1.08
CA LEU A 99 13.77 -22.29 0.09
C LEU A 99 13.14 -23.26 1.10
N HIS A 100 11.81 -23.32 1.20
CA HIS A 100 11.12 -24.14 2.21
C HIS A 100 10.67 -25.55 1.76
N HIS A 101 11.00 -25.99 0.53
CA HIS A 101 10.79 -27.38 0.05
C HIS A 101 9.41 -28.01 0.40
N LYS A 102 8.33 -27.22 0.50
CA LYS A 102 6.99 -27.72 0.83
C LYS A 102 6.08 -27.81 -0.40
N SER A 103 5.23 -28.85 -0.36
CA SER A 103 4.21 -29.27 -1.34
C SER A 103 3.58 -28.15 -2.17
N HIS A 104 3.35 -28.44 -3.46
CA HIS A 104 2.61 -27.59 -4.43
C HIS A 104 1.31 -26.98 -3.87
N SER A 105 0.69 -27.62 -2.89
CA SER A 105 -0.52 -27.13 -2.20
C SER A 105 -0.32 -25.78 -1.49
N GLU A 106 0.83 -25.53 -0.86
CA GLU A 106 1.03 -24.27 -0.11
C GLU A 106 1.33 -23.12 -1.07
N ALA A 107 2.12 -23.38 -2.11
CA ALA A 107 2.36 -22.41 -3.19
C ALA A 107 1.06 -22.00 -3.89
N LEU A 108 0.15 -22.95 -4.15
CA LEU A 108 -1.18 -22.67 -4.71
C LEU A 108 -2.03 -21.79 -3.78
N ARG A 109 -1.89 -21.94 -2.45
CA ARG A 109 -2.60 -21.09 -1.49
C ARG A 109 -2.11 -19.64 -1.51
N HIS A 110 -0.81 -19.42 -1.67
CA HIS A 110 -0.25 -18.06 -1.85
C HIS A 110 -0.67 -17.44 -3.19
N LEU A 111 -0.65 -18.23 -4.27
CA LEU A 111 -1.09 -17.76 -5.59
C LEU A 111 -2.58 -17.40 -5.61
N THR A 112 -3.43 -18.22 -4.99
CA THR A 112 -4.88 -17.96 -4.91
C THR A 112 -5.19 -16.72 -4.08
N ARG A 113 -4.49 -16.50 -2.96
CA ARG A 113 -4.59 -15.24 -2.20
C ARG A 113 -4.21 -14.03 -3.03
N LEU A 114 -3.09 -14.09 -3.76
CA LEU A 114 -2.65 -13.00 -4.63
C LEU A 114 -3.65 -12.73 -5.76
N LEU A 115 -4.28 -13.78 -6.29
CA LEU A 115 -5.33 -13.69 -7.30
C LEU A 115 -6.59 -13.01 -6.72
N ILE A 116 -7.07 -13.44 -5.55
CA ILE A 116 -8.20 -12.81 -4.85
C ILE A 116 -7.87 -11.34 -4.58
N ALA A 117 -6.66 -11.05 -4.13
CA ALA A 117 -6.22 -9.70 -3.84
C ALA A 117 -6.22 -8.81 -5.11
N THR A 118 -5.81 -9.38 -6.25
CA THR A 118 -5.85 -8.71 -7.56
C THR A 118 -7.29 -8.46 -8.01
N GLY A 119 -8.17 -9.44 -7.84
CA GLY A 119 -9.59 -9.30 -8.17
C GLY A 119 -10.28 -8.22 -7.34
N LEU A 120 -10.04 -8.21 -6.03
CA LEU A 120 -10.59 -7.20 -5.12
C LEU A 120 -10.07 -5.79 -5.47
N TRP A 121 -8.78 -5.65 -5.75
CA TRP A 121 -8.21 -4.39 -6.22
C TRP A 121 -8.91 -3.87 -7.49
N TYR A 122 -9.06 -4.74 -8.49
CA TYR A 122 -9.69 -4.39 -9.76
C TYR A 122 -11.15 -3.97 -9.56
N PHE A 123 -11.89 -4.72 -8.73
CA PHE A 123 -13.27 -4.41 -8.41
C PHE A 123 -13.43 -3.07 -7.69
N VAL A 124 -12.62 -2.82 -6.65
CA VAL A 124 -12.69 -1.58 -5.85
C VAL A 124 -12.28 -0.37 -6.68
N THR A 125 -11.21 -0.46 -7.46
CA THR A 125 -10.77 0.65 -8.33
C THR A 125 -11.79 0.96 -9.41
N ASN A 126 -12.42 -0.05 -10.01
CA ASN A 126 -13.51 0.15 -10.96
C ASN A 126 -14.74 0.80 -10.30
N THR A 127 -15.06 0.41 -9.06
CA THR A 127 -16.15 1.01 -8.29
C THR A 127 -15.88 2.49 -8.01
N TYR A 128 -14.64 2.88 -7.67
CA TYR A 128 -14.29 4.30 -7.49
C TYR A 128 -14.48 5.12 -8.75
N MET A 129 -14.01 4.61 -9.90
CA MET A 129 -14.25 5.26 -11.20
C MET A 129 -15.73 5.37 -11.51
N HIS A 130 -16.52 4.35 -11.16
CA HIS A 130 -17.96 4.37 -11.36
C HIS A 130 -18.65 5.40 -10.46
N VAL A 131 -18.28 5.47 -9.18
CA VAL A 131 -18.80 6.45 -8.21
C VAL A 131 -18.50 7.88 -8.65
N GLU A 132 -17.28 8.17 -9.11
CA GLU A 132 -16.92 9.49 -9.63
C GLU A 132 -17.81 9.88 -10.83
N LYS A 133 -18.06 8.93 -11.75
CA LYS A 133 -18.88 9.15 -12.94
C LYS A 133 -20.34 9.44 -12.62
N ILE A 134 -20.95 8.69 -11.71
CA ILE A 134 -22.36 8.87 -11.36
C ILE A 134 -22.60 10.09 -10.47
N THR A 135 -21.63 10.48 -9.65
CA THR A 135 -21.76 11.62 -8.73
C THR A 135 -21.33 12.95 -9.36
N GLY A 136 -20.50 12.91 -10.40
CA GLY A 136 -20.08 14.09 -11.15
C GLY A 136 -21.22 14.72 -11.94
N LYS A 137 -21.11 16.02 -12.19
CA LYS A 137 -22.14 16.79 -12.91
C LYS A 137 -21.49 17.65 -13.97
N CYS A 138 -22.06 17.65 -15.17
CA CYS A 138 -21.71 18.62 -16.19
C CYS A 138 -22.45 19.95 -15.93
N VAL A 139 -21.69 21.04 -15.77
CA VAL A 139 -22.20 22.40 -15.57
C VAL A 139 -21.95 23.21 -16.84
N HIS A 140 -22.84 24.14 -17.17
CA HIS A 140 -22.79 24.98 -18.40
C HIS A 140 -22.89 24.19 -19.70
N HIS A 141 -23.99 23.45 -19.90
CA HIS A 141 -24.29 22.77 -21.16
C HIS A 141 -25.79 22.84 -21.48
N GLU A 142 -26.16 23.15 -22.72
CA GLU A 142 -27.55 23.31 -23.19
C GLU A 142 -28.07 22.14 -24.07
N GLY A 143 -27.65 20.90 -23.80
CA GLY A 143 -28.01 19.75 -24.64
C GLY A 143 -27.96 18.38 -23.96
N GLY A 144 -28.95 18.07 -23.11
CA GLY A 144 -29.02 16.75 -22.45
C GLY A 144 -27.93 16.52 -21.39
N LYS A 145 -28.05 15.49 -20.56
CA LYS A 145 -27.05 15.15 -19.52
C LYS A 145 -25.96 14.27 -20.13
N PRO A 146 -24.77 14.78 -20.51
CA PRO A 146 -23.67 13.91 -20.91
C PRO A 146 -23.28 13.00 -19.74
N SER A 147 -23.08 11.72 -20.03
CA SER A 147 -22.86 10.68 -19.02
C SER A 147 -21.41 10.59 -18.53
N ASP A 148 -20.48 11.29 -19.17
CA ASP A 148 -19.04 11.18 -18.89
C ASP A 148 -18.33 12.55 -18.96
N ARG A 149 -17.19 12.63 -18.26
CA ARG A 149 -16.36 13.84 -18.18
C ARG A 149 -15.87 14.28 -19.55
N ASP A 150 -15.42 13.33 -20.37
CA ASP A 150 -14.89 13.59 -21.71
C ASP A 150 -16.00 14.11 -22.64
N GLN A 151 -17.20 13.55 -22.54
CA GLN A 151 -18.37 14.02 -23.30
C GLN A 151 -18.80 15.43 -22.85
N CYS A 152 -18.78 15.72 -21.55
CA CYS A 152 -19.05 17.06 -21.04
C CYS A 152 -18.04 18.10 -21.54
N SER A 153 -16.75 17.74 -21.56
CA SER A 153 -15.69 18.62 -22.07
C SER A 153 -15.80 18.84 -23.58
N LEU A 154 -16.15 17.81 -24.34
CA LEU A 154 -16.39 17.91 -25.79
C LEU A 154 -17.61 18.77 -26.12
N ALA A 155 -18.63 18.71 -25.26
CA ALA A 155 -19.86 19.48 -25.41
C ALA A 155 -19.76 20.94 -24.94
N GLY A 156 -18.54 21.41 -24.63
CA GLY A 156 -18.27 22.78 -24.18
C GLY A 156 -18.62 23.06 -22.72
N GLY A 157 -19.02 22.03 -21.96
CA GLY A 157 -19.36 22.12 -20.55
C GLY A 157 -18.16 22.02 -19.61
N LYS A 158 -18.32 22.52 -18.39
CA LYS A 158 -17.36 22.37 -17.29
C LYS A 158 -17.81 21.24 -16.36
N TRP A 159 -16.96 20.24 -16.17
CA TRP A 159 -17.26 19.13 -15.26
C TRP A 159 -17.06 19.55 -13.81
N ALA A 160 -18.14 19.58 -13.03
CA ALA A 160 -18.07 19.66 -11.57
C ALA A 160 -17.70 18.27 -11.03
N PRO A 161 -16.56 18.15 -10.32
CA PRO A 161 -16.11 16.87 -9.79
C PRO A 161 -17.13 16.30 -8.80
N GLY A 162 -17.39 15.00 -8.92
CA GLY A 162 -18.22 14.25 -7.99
C GLY A 162 -17.49 13.95 -6.67
N ILE A 163 -17.97 12.97 -5.93
CA ILE A 163 -17.29 12.48 -4.73
C ILE A 163 -15.99 11.80 -5.16
N ASP A 164 -14.85 12.43 -4.87
CA ASP A 164 -13.51 11.90 -5.16
C ASP A 164 -13.02 11.06 -3.99
N ILE A 165 -13.23 9.74 -4.07
CA ILE A 165 -12.66 8.79 -3.11
C ILE A 165 -11.18 8.65 -3.44
N SER A 166 -10.29 8.96 -2.48
CA SER A 166 -8.84 8.88 -2.69
C SER A 166 -8.37 7.45 -2.97
N GLY A 167 -8.35 7.08 -4.26
CA GLY A 167 -7.85 5.80 -4.72
C GLY A 167 -6.39 5.57 -4.35
N HIS A 168 -5.60 6.64 -4.25
CA HIS A 168 -4.18 6.59 -3.82
C HIS A 168 -4.03 6.16 -2.37
N ALA A 169 -4.79 6.76 -1.46
CA ALA A 169 -4.75 6.39 -0.05
C ALA A 169 -5.20 4.93 0.15
N PHE A 170 -6.30 4.54 -0.51
CA PHE A 170 -6.77 3.15 -0.50
C PHE A 170 -5.70 2.19 -1.01
N MET A 171 -5.08 2.49 -2.16
CA MET A 171 -4.06 1.65 -2.78
C MET A 171 -2.88 1.43 -1.83
N LEU A 172 -2.35 2.50 -1.24
CA LEU A 172 -1.21 2.41 -0.33
C LEU A 172 -1.54 1.56 0.91
N ILE A 173 -2.70 1.79 1.53
CA ILE A 173 -3.16 0.98 2.66
C ILE A 173 -3.29 -0.49 2.24
N TYR A 174 -3.94 -0.74 1.11
CA TYR A 174 -4.17 -2.08 0.61
C TYR A 174 -2.85 -2.85 0.37
N MET A 175 -1.84 -2.20 -0.22
CA MET A 175 -0.52 -2.82 -0.40
C MET A 175 0.15 -3.12 0.95
N CYS A 176 0.11 -2.17 1.90
CA CYS A 176 0.70 -2.35 3.23
C CYS A 176 0.06 -3.51 4.00
N LEU A 177 -1.26 -3.72 3.86
CA LEU A 177 -1.96 -4.82 4.50
C LEU A 177 -1.60 -6.17 3.87
N ILE A 178 -1.58 -6.27 2.53
CA ILE A 178 -1.17 -7.50 1.82
C ILE A 178 0.27 -7.90 2.17
N ILE A 179 1.20 -6.94 2.13
CA ILE A 179 2.60 -7.20 2.52
C ILE A 179 2.69 -7.66 3.98
N SER A 180 1.92 -7.04 4.88
CA SER A 180 1.90 -7.43 6.30
C SER A 180 1.37 -8.84 6.51
N GLU A 181 0.35 -9.26 5.76
CA GLU A 181 -0.22 -10.60 5.84
C GLU A 181 0.78 -11.67 5.40
N GLU A 182 1.40 -11.49 4.23
CA GLU A 182 2.37 -12.46 3.68
C GLU A 182 3.60 -12.62 4.59
N VAL A 183 4.10 -11.51 5.15
CA VAL A 183 5.23 -11.53 6.08
C VAL A 183 4.88 -12.18 7.42
N CYS A 184 3.66 -11.95 7.92
CA CYS A 184 3.20 -12.58 9.16
C CYS A 184 3.05 -14.09 8.99
N PHE A 185 2.49 -14.54 7.85
CA PHE A 185 2.39 -15.94 7.52
C PHE A 185 3.77 -16.62 7.45
N PHE A 186 4.74 -15.99 6.77
CA PHE A 186 6.09 -16.53 6.65
C PHE A 186 6.79 -16.73 8.01
N LYS A 187 6.56 -15.82 8.97
CA LYS A 187 7.07 -16.00 10.34
C LYS A 187 6.44 -17.22 11.03
N ILE A 188 5.13 -17.41 10.90
CA ILE A 188 4.47 -18.58 11.49
C ILE A 188 5.07 -19.87 10.90
N LEU A 189 5.39 -19.88 9.61
CA LEU A 189 6.00 -21.03 8.94
C LEU A 189 7.44 -21.33 9.40
N ILE A 190 8.25 -20.31 9.71
CA ILE A 190 9.65 -20.52 10.15
C ILE A 190 9.74 -21.01 11.60
N PHE A 191 8.83 -20.58 12.46
CA PHE A 191 8.89 -20.83 13.90
C PHE A 191 8.03 -22.04 14.35
N LEU A 192 7.54 -22.84 13.41
CA LEU A 192 6.65 -23.99 13.61
C LEU A 192 7.19 -25.19 12.82
#